data_AF-A0A1H8CEP9-F1
#
_entry.id   AF-A0A1H8CEP9-F1
#
_cell.length_a   1.000
_cell.length_b   1.000
_cell.length_c   1.000
_cell.angle_alpha   90.00
_cell.angle_beta   90.00
_cell.angle_gamma   90.00
#
_symmetry.space_group_name_H-M   'P 1'
#
loop_
_entity.id
_entity.type
_entity.pdbx_description
1 polymer ?
#
loop_
_entity_poly.entity_id
_entity_poly.type
_entity_poly.pdbx_seq_one_letter_code
_entity_poly.pdbx_strand_id
1 'polypeptide(L)'
;MKKLLFSILLGSSACAMLSGCASAEERAARAAEQAAKVTKALEARDYKIAVNRMYPMKGSSRSVSYGYSVEVRNDSLISYLPYFGGAYNVPYGGGKGLNFSERIGSYRESLKNSGERQIEINVTNEEDTYIYLIKVFSNGNSSIDVTSRQRDHISYSGELEVK
;
A
#
# COMPACT_ATOMS: atom_id res chain seq x y z
N MET A 1 66.78 -25.25 -21.70
CA MET A 1 67.20 -23.96 -22.28
C MET A 1 66.08 -23.42 -23.16
N LYS A 2 65.70 -22.16 -22.92
CA LYS A 2 65.13 -21.19 -23.88
C LYS A 2 63.84 -21.55 -24.65
N LYS A 3 62.74 -20.99 -24.12
CA LYS A 3 61.69 -20.19 -24.77
C LYS A 3 61.44 -20.43 -26.27
N LEU A 4 60.19 -20.68 -26.64
CA LEU A 4 59.57 -19.91 -27.72
C LEU A 4 58.04 -19.89 -27.57
N LEU A 5 57.53 -18.68 -27.41
CA LEU A 5 56.13 -18.29 -27.50
C LEU A 5 55.69 -18.33 -28.97
N PHE A 6 54.51 -18.87 -29.24
CA PHE A 6 53.74 -18.51 -30.44
C PHE A 6 52.28 -18.33 -30.05
N SER A 7 51.98 -17.07 -29.74
CA SER A 7 50.65 -16.48 -29.75
C SER A 7 50.08 -16.48 -31.17
N ILE A 8 48.88 -17.03 -31.34
CA ILE A 8 47.80 -16.61 -32.27
C ILE A 8 46.60 -17.51 -31.91
N LEU A 9 45.46 -16.93 -31.57
CA LEU A 9 44.11 -17.39 -31.94
C LEU A 9 43.10 -16.32 -31.44
N LEU A 10 42.57 -15.53 -32.36
CA LEU A 10 41.23 -15.68 -32.96
C LEU A 10 40.15 -14.94 -32.16
N GLY A 11 39.57 -13.92 -32.80
CA GLY A 11 38.45 -13.17 -32.26
C GLY A 11 37.19 -14.01 -32.04
N SER A 12 36.41 -13.61 -31.05
CA SER A 12 35.02 -14.01 -30.83
C SER A 12 34.47 -12.97 -29.86
N SER A 13 33.63 -12.04 -30.32
CA SER A 13 32.20 -12.22 -30.60
C SER A 13 31.36 -11.80 -29.38
N ALA A 14 30.34 -11.02 -29.71
CA ALA A 14 29.18 -10.71 -28.91
C ALA A 14 29.39 -9.87 -27.65
N CYS A 15 29.25 -8.56 -27.87
CA CYS A 15 28.46 -7.71 -26.98
C CYS A 15 27.12 -8.40 -26.68
N ALA A 16 27.07 -9.20 -25.61
CA ALA A 16 25.82 -9.74 -25.08
C ALA A 16 25.17 -8.62 -24.25
N MET A 17 24.46 -7.73 -24.94
CA MET A 17 23.44 -6.92 -24.31
C MET A 17 22.32 -7.88 -23.87
N LEU A 18 22.39 -8.35 -22.63
CA LEU A 18 21.31 -9.06 -21.95
C LEU A 18 20.17 -8.06 -21.68
N SER A 19 19.39 -7.77 -22.72
CA SER A 19 18.08 -7.13 -22.58
C SER A 19 17.14 -8.14 -21.92
N GLY A 20 16.87 -7.91 -20.65
CA GLY A 20 16.19 -8.83 -19.75
C GLY A 20 14.70 -9.02 -20.07
N CYS A 21 14.35 -10.24 -20.46
CA CYS A 21 13.04 -10.81 -20.18
C CYS A 21 13.25 -11.81 -19.04
N ALA A 22 12.83 -11.45 -17.83
CA ALA A 22 12.86 -12.40 -16.72
C ALA A 22 12.12 -13.69 -17.07
N SER A 23 12.61 -14.83 -16.59
CA SER A 23 11.95 -16.12 -16.82
C SER A 23 10.58 -16.16 -16.13
N ALA A 24 9.68 -17.04 -16.58
CA ALA A 24 8.39 -17.24 -15.89
C ALA A 24 8.59 -17.66 -14.42
N GLU A 25 9.62 -18.47 -14.16
CA GLU A 25 10.03 -18.93 -12.85
C GLU A 25 10.49 -17.77 -11.94
N GLU A 26 11.29 -16.84 -12.46
CA GLU A 26 11.72 -15.64 -11.72
C GLU A 26 10.58 -14.67 -11.40
N ARG A 27 9.57 -14.57 -12.28
CA ARG A 27 8.36 -13.76 -11.98
C ARG A 27 7.52 -14.42 -10.89
N ALA A 28 7.33 -15.74 -10.96
CA ALA A 28 6.60 -16.49 -9.96
C ALA A 28 7.27 -16.44 -8.58
N ALA A 29 8.60 -16.60 -8.53
CA ALA A 29 9.37 -16.48 -7.30
C ALA A 29 9.23 -15.10 -6.65
N ARG A 30 9.35 -14.01 -7.42
CA ARG A 30 9.15 -12.63 -6.91
C ARG A 30 7.73 -12.37 -6.44
N ALA A 31 6.72 -12.87 -7.14
CA ALA A 31 5.33 -12.75 -6.72
C ALA A 31 5.07 -13.49 -5.40
N ALA A 32 5.66 -14.68 -5.22
CA ALA A 32 5.57 -15.44 -3.98
C ALA A 32 6.29 -14.75 -2.82
N GLU A 33 7.48 -14.19 -3.07
CA GLU A 33 8.21 -13.40 -2.08
C GLU A 33 7.42 -12.17 -1.63
N GLN A 34 6.85 -11.43 -2.58
CA GLN A 34 6.00 -10.27 -2.28
C GLN A 34 4.79 -10.67 -1.44
N ALA A 35 4.11 -11.75 -1.81
CA ALA A 35 2.97 -12.28 -1.06
C ALA A 35 3.32 -12.67 0.38
N ALA A 36 4.49 -13.29 0.58
CA ALA A 36 4.97 -13.65 1.90
C ALA A 36 5.26 -12.41 2.76
N LYS A 37 5.90 -11.39 2.18
CA LYS A 37 6.20 -10.14 2.90
C LYS A 37 4.93 -9.36 3.25
N VAL A 38 3.96 -9.26 2.34
CA VAL A 38 2.63 -8.69 2.61
C VAL A 38 1.96 -9.43 3.76
N THR A 39 1.92 -10.77 3.71
CA THR A 39 1.31 -11.60 4.76
C THR A 39 1.94 -11.32 6.12
N LYS A 40 3.28 -11.29 6.19
CA LYS A 40 4.02 -11.01 7.42
C LYS A 40 3.72 -9.62 7.99
N ALA A 41 3.64 -8.59 7.15
CA ALA A 41 3.34 -7.23 7.58
C ALA A 41 1.93 -7.10 8.18
N LEU A 42 0.93 -7.74 7.55
CA LEU A 42 -0.45 -7.74 8.03
C LEU A 42 -0.60 -8.54 9.33
N GLU A 43 0.06 -9.70 9.45
CA GLU A 43 0.08 -10.51 10.68
C GLU A 43 0.73 -9.77 11.86
N ALA A 44 1.80 -9.01 11.60
CA ALA A 44 2.45 -8.19 12.60
C ALA A 44 1.63 -6.95 12.99
N ARG A 45 0.57 -6.60 12.24
CA ARG A 45 -0.15 -5.32 12.34
C ARG A 45 0.81 -4.13 12.34
N ASP A 46 1.87 -4.21 11.55
CA ASP A 46 2.86 -3.17 11.37
C ASP A 46 3.06 -2.99 9.88
N TYR A 47 2.23 -2.14 9.29
CA TYR A 47 2.20 -1.92 7.85
C TYR A 47 1.77 -0.50 7.51
N LYS A 48 2.28 -0.01 6.39
CA LYS A 48 1.94 1.29 5.84
C LYS A 48 1.48 1.12 4.40
N ILE A 49 0.35 1.73 4.06
CA ILE A 49 -0.17 1.78 2.69
C ILE A 49 0.05 3.20 2.18
N ALA A 50 0.92 3.33 1.17
CA ALA A 50 1.13 4.57 0.45
C ALA A 50 -0.02 4.81 -0.52
N VAL A 51 -0.71 5.93 -0.40
CA VAL A 51 -1.86 6.29 -1.23
C VAL A 51 -1.41 7.11 -2.43
N ASN A 52 -1.86 6.69 -3.62
CA ASN A 52 -1.51 7.30 -4.90
C ASN A 52 -2.70 7.91 -5.64
N ARG A 53 -3.93 7.59 -5.21
CA ARG A 53 -5.17 8.13 -5.80
C ARG A 53 -6.31 8.13 -4.78
N MET A 54 -7.18 9.12 -4.90
CA MET A 54 -8.41 9.25 -4.14
C MET A 54 -9.65 9.30 -5.05
N TYR A 55 -10.77 8.86 -4.51
CA TYR A 55 -12.07 8.73 -5.17
C TYR A 55 -13.16 9.29 -4.25
N PRO A 56 -13.37 10.63 -4.27
CA PRO A 56 -14.49 11.25 -3.57
C PRO A 56 -15.83 10.75 -4.12
N MET A 57 -16.88 10.69 -3.27
CA MET A 57 -18.24 10.40 -3.74
C MET A 57 -18.77 11.42 -4.76
N LYS A 58 -18.33 12.67 -4.62
CA LYS A 58 -18.74 13.79 -5.49
C LYS A 58 -17.52 14.31 -6.22
N GLY A 59 -17.55 14.25 -7.55
CA GLY A 59 -16.48 14.73 -8.41
C GLY A 59 -15.58 13.63 -8.96
N SER A 60 -14.48 14.04 -9.59
CA SER A 60 -13.57 13.13 -10.30
C SER A 60 -12.51 12.55 -9.37
N SER A 61 -12.03 11.34 -9.71
CA SER A 61 -10.83 10.78 -9.07
C SER A 61 -9.63 11.70 -9.27
N ARG A 62 -8.72 11.70 -8.31
CA ARG A 62 -7.50 12.53 -8.33
C ARG A 62 -6.30 11.71 -7.91
N SER A 63 -5.23 11.79 -8.67
CA SER A 63 -3.94 11.26 -8.21
C SER A 63 -3.36 12.18 -7.14
N VAL A 64 -2.66 11.59 -6.18
CA VAL A 64 -2.05 12.28 -5.05
C VAL A 64 -0.62 11.79 -4.87
N SER A 65 0.30 12.69 -4.52
CA SER A 65 1.75 12.39 -4.45
C SER A 65 2.47 12.98 -3.23
N TYR A 66 1.73 13.50 -2.24
CA TYR A 66 2.30 14.14 -1.05
C TYR A 66 2.64 13.15 0.09
N GLY A 67 2.92 11.89 -0.23
CA GLY A 67 3.23 10.87 0.78
C GLY A 67 2.05 10.52 1.69
N TYR A 68 0.81 10.70 1.20
CA TYR A 68 -0.38 10.29 1.92
C TYR A 68 -0.37 8.79 2.22
N SER A 69 -0.84 8.42 3.40
CA SER A 69 -0.80 7.02 3.83
C SER A 69 -1.80 6.70 4.90
N VAL A 70 -2.11 5.40 5.01
CA VAL A 70 -2.66 4.81 6.23
C VAL A 70 -1.62 3.85 6.78
N GLU A 71 -1.27 4.03 8.06
CA GLU A 71 -0.31 3.19 8.75
C GLU A 71 -0.93 2.59 9.99
N VAL A 72 -0.79 1.28 10.14
CA VAL A 72 -1.16 0.56 11.36
C VAL A 72 0.12 0.21 12.09
N ARG A 73 0.20 0.63 13.36
CA ARG A 73 1.29 0.29 14.28
C ARG A 73 0.68 -0.40 15.50
N ASN A 74 0.64 -1.72 15.45
CA ASN A 74 0.08 -2.59 16.48
C ASN A 74 -1.39 -2.28 16.82
N ASP A 75 -1.63 -1.42 17.81
CA ASP A 75 -2.97 -1.04 18.28
C ASP A 75 -3.40 0.37 17.87
N SER A 76 -2.60 1.05 17.03
CA SER A 76 -2.84 2.43 16.62
C SER A 76 -2.97 2.54 15.10
N LEU A 77 -3.86 3.45 14.66
CA LEU A 77 -4.05 3.84 13.28
C LEU A 77 -3.56 5.28 13.10
N ILE A 78 -2.60 5.46 12.19
CA ILE A 78 -2.12 6.77 11.75
C ILE A 78 -2.70 6.99 10.36
N SER A 79 -3.65 7.91 10.27
CA SER A 79 -4.25 8.33 9.01
C SER A 79 -3.66 9.66 8.60
N TYR A 80 -3.07 9.70 7.41
CA TYR A 80 -2.64 10.92 6.76
C TYR A 80 -3.23 10.92 5.34
N LEU A 81 -4.52 11.24 5.25
CA LEU A 81 -5.27 11.21 4.00
C LEU A 81 -5.85 12.58 3.63
N PRO A 82 -5.87 12.92 2.33
CA PRO A 82 -6.55 14.12 1.85
C PRO A 82 -8.06 13.89 1.86
N TYR A 83 -8.84 14.88 2.29
CA TYR A 83 -10.30 14.77 2.29
C TYR A 83 -10.95 15.73 1.29
N PHE A 84 -11.88 15.21 0.48
CA PHE A 84 -12.72 15.97 -0.43
C PHE A 84 -14.15 15.44 -0.34
N GLY A 85 -15.07 16.24 0.18
CA GLY A 85 -16.46 15.85 0.38
C GLY A 85 -17.21 16.82 1.28
N GLY A 86 -18.50 16.55 1.50
CA GLY A 86 -19.32 17.30 2.45
C GLY A 86 -18.98 16.94 3.89
N ALA A 87 -18.97 17.96 4.76
CA ALA A 87 -18.83 17.81 6.20
C ALA A 87 -20.05 18.43 6.88
N TYR A 88 -20.58 17.76 7.90
CA TYR A 88 -21.85 18.13 8.54
C TYR A 88 -21.62 18.85 9.88
N ASN A 89 -21.27 18.13 10.95
CA ASN A 89 -20.97 18.73 12.25
C ASN A 89 -19.47 18.61 12.53
N VAL A 90 -18.70 19.58 12.05
CA VAL A 90 -17.24 19.60 12.22
C VAL A 90 -16.79 20.90 12.88
N PRO A 91 -15.68 20.90 13.65
CA PRO A 91 -15.16 22.11 14.26
C PRO A 91 -14.87 23.21 13.23
N TYR A 92 -14.84 24.45 13.69
CA TYR A 92 -14.42 25.58 12.85
C TYR A 92 -13.03 25.31 12.26
N GLY A 93 -12.89 25.48 10.94
CA GLY A 93 -11.67 25.11 10.20
C GLY A 93 -11.60 23.65 9.73
N GLY A 94 -12.65 22.85 9.94
CA GLY A 94 -12.76 21.48 9.41
C GLY A 94 -12.18 20.37 10.30
N GLY A 95 -11.54 20.75 11.42
CA GLY A 95 -10.98 19.83 12.41
C GLY A 95 -9.83 18.96 11.89
N LYS A 96 -9.55 17.84 12.59
CA LYS A 96 -8.53 16.85 12.21
C LYS A 96 -8.85 16.15 10.89
N GLY A 97 -10.14 15.96 10.58
CA GLY A 97 -10.56 15.27 9.35
C GLY A 97 -9.98 13.85 9.25
N LEU A 98 -9.35 13.52 8.12
CA LEU A 98 -8.66 12.24 7.94
C LEU A 98 -7.13 12.33 8.17
N ASN A 99 -6.70 13.30 8.97
CA ASN A 99 -5.33 13.46 9.40
C ASN A 99 -5.24 13.38 10.93
N PHE A 100 -4.94 12.18 11.45
CA PHE A 100 -4.88 11.92 12.88
C PHE A 100 -4.06 10.66 13.20
N SER A 101 -3.72 10.50 14.46
CA SER A 101 -3.13 9.28 15.02
C SER A 101 -3.92 8.91 16.26
N GLU A 102 -4.62 7.78 16.23
CA GLU A 102 -5.53 7.38 17.30
C GLU A 102 -5.50 5.87 17.53
N ARG A 103 -5.95 5.45 18.70
CA ARG A 103 -6.01 4.03 19.06
C ARG A 103 -7.15 3.32 18.32
N ILE A 104 -6.88 2.11 17.87
CA ILE A 104 -7.87 1.24 17.23
C ILE A 104 -8.87 0.76 18.28
N GLY A 105 -10.15 1.07 18.05
CA GLY A 105 -11.25 0.58 18.87
C GLY A 105 -11.60 -0.88 18.56
N SER A 106 -11.60 -1.26 17.27
CA SER A 106 -11.73 -2.66 16.86
C SER A 106 -10.96 -2.94 15.58
N TYR A 107 -10.36 -4.13 15.49
CA TYR A 107 -9.69 -4.63 14.29
C TYR A 107 -10.28 -6.00 13.95
N ARG A 108 -10.91 -6.12 12.79
CA ARG A 108 -11.42 -7.40 12.27
C ARG A 108 -10.78 -7.70 10.95
N GLU A 109 -10.35 -8.93 10.78
CA GLU A 109 -9.65 -9.36 9.58
C GLU A 109 -10.25 -10.66 9.04
N SER A 110 -10.35 -10.75 7.72
CA SER A 110 -10.77 -11.97 7.03
C SER A 110 -9.95 -12.18 5.77
N LEU A 111 -9.66 -13.45 5.48
CA LEU A 111 -9.04 -13.87 4.23
C LEU A 111 -10.13 -14.35 3.27
N LYS A 112 -10.11 -13.82 2.04
CA LYS A 112 -10.96 -14.31 0.95
C LYS A 112 -10.25 -15.40 0.15
N ASN A 113 -11.02 -16.26 -0.51
CA ASN A 113 -10.50 -17.33 -1.38
C ASN A 113 -9.61 -16.81 -2.53
N SER A 114 -9.76 -15.54 -2.89
CA SER A 114 -8.92 -14.84 -3.89
C SER A 114 -7.50 -14.50 -3.40
N GLY A 115 -7.18 -14.73 -2.13
CA GLY A 115 -5.93 -14.26 -1.50
C GLY A 115 -5.98 -12.82 -1.00
N GLU A 116 -7.13 -12.15 -1.13
CA GLU A 116 -7.38 -10.81 -0.62
C GLU A 116 -7.59 -10.85 0.91
N ARG A 117 -6.86 -9.99 1.63
CA ARG A 117 -7.07 -9.73 3.06
C ARG A 117 -8.00 -8.53 3.20
N GLN A 118 -9.14 -8.71 3.84
CA GLN A 118 -10.07 -7.64 4.17
C GLN A 118 -9.96 -7.31 5.66
N ILE A 119 -9.66 -6.05 5.95
CA ILE A 119 -9.41 -5.55 7.29
C ILE A 119 -10.39 -4.40 7.56
N GLU A 120 -11.20 -4.55 8.59
CA GLU A 120 -12.08 -3.49 9.08
C GLU A 120 -11.51 -2.92 10.38
N ILE A 121 -11.27 -1.61 10.39
CA ILE A 121 -10.72 -0.88 11.53
C ILE A 121 -11.73 0.19 11.95
N ASN A 122 -12.17 0.14 13.21
CA ASN A 122 -12.99 1.19 13.81
C ASN A 122 -12.10 2.06 14.69
N VAL A 123 -12.15 3.38 14.48
CA VAL A 123 -11.39 4.38 15.23
C VAL A 123 -12.29 5.57 15.54
N THR A 124 -12.18 6.08 16.76
CA THR A 124 -12.91 7.26 17.22
C THR A 124 -11.93 8.30 17.70
N ASN A 125 -12.13 9.55 17.32
CA ASN A 125 -11.43 10.69 17.88
C ASN A 125 -12.43 11.66 18.54
N GLU A 126 -11.96 12.81 19.00
CA GLU A 126 -12.79 13.82 19.67
C GLU A 126 -13.88 14.42 18.76
N GLU A 127 -13.75 14.32 17.44
CA GLU A 127 -14.60 14.98 16.46
C GLU A 127 -15.56 14.02 15.73
N ASP A 128 -15.21 12.75 15.61
CA ASP A 128 -15.87 11.82 14.70
C ASP A 128 -15.56 10.34 15.01
N THR A 129 -16.32 9.44 14.37
CA THR A 129 -16.05 7.99 14.37
C THR A 129 -15.88 7.53 12.93
N TYR A 130 -14.80 6.81 12.68
CA TYR A 130 -14.40 6.33 11.36
C TYR A 130 -14.40 4.80 11.31
N ILE A 131 -14.81 4.29 10.15
CA ILE A 131 -14.67 2.89 9.77
C ILE A 131 -13.80 2.85 8.52
N TYR A 132 -12.65 2.19 8.62
CA TYR A 132 -11.76 1.91 7.50
C TYR A 132 -12.00 0.46 7.06
N LEU A 133 -12.40 0.26 5.82
CA LEU A 133 -12.39 -1.04 5.17
C LEU A 133 -11.21 -1.08 4.20
N ILE A 134 -10.17 -1.80 4.58
CA ILE A 134 -8.93 -1.94 3.82
C ILE A 134 -8.92 -3.31 3.16
N LYS A 135 -8.66 -3.35 1.86
CA LYS A 135 -8.43 -4.58 1.10
C LYS A 135 -6.98 -4.57 0.66
N VAL A 136 -6.25 -5.64 0.95
CA VAL A 136 -4.85 -5.82 0.55
C VAL A 136 -4.73 -7.10 -0.26
N PHE A 137 -4.17 -6.99 -1.46
CA PHE A 137 -3.90 -8.12 -2.34
C PHE A 137 -2.48 -8.64 -2.12
N SER A 138 -2.21 -9.89 -2.51
CA SER A 138 -0.90 -10.53 -2.33
C SER A 138 0.26 -9.81 -3.03
N ASN A 139 -0.02 -8.98 -4.03
CA ASN A 139 1.00 -8.16 -4.69
C ASN A 139 1.28 -6.84 -3.96
N GLY A 140 0.55 -6.51 -2.89
CA GLY A 140 0.66 -5.26 -2.14
C GLY A 140 -0.33 -4.18 -2.57
N ASN A 141 -0.98 -4.32 -3.74
CA ASN A 141 -2.03 -3.39 -4.13
C ASN A 141 -3.12 -3.35 -3.06
N SER A 142 -3.63 -2.16 -2.80
CA SER A 142 -4.56 -1.95 -1.72
C SER A 142 -5.65 -0.95 -2.10
N SER A 143 -6.85 -1.17 -1.56
CA SER A 143 -7.93 -0.17 -1.57
C SER A 143 -8.36 0.14 -0.16
N ILE A 144 -8.71 1.40 0.10
CA ILE A 144 -9.14 1.87 1.41
C ILE A 144 -10.46 2.60 1.23
N ASP A 145 -11.49 2.12 1.90
CA ASP A 145 -12.81 2.74 1.97
C ASP A 145 -12.96 3.37 3.36
N VAL A 146 -13.23 4.67 3.44
CA VAL A 146 -13.38 5.39 4.70
C VAL A 146 -14.79 5.91 4.84
N THR A 147 -15.48 5.46 5.87
CA THR A 147 -16.79 5.94 6.27
C THR A 147 -16.69 6.71 7.57
N SER A 148 -17.41 7.82 7.69
CA SER A 148 -17.45 8.70 8.86
C SER A 148 -18.89 9.01 9.22
N ARG A 149 -19.14 9.44 10.47
CA ARG A 149 -20.47 9.92 10.89
C ARG A 149 -20.73 11.37 10.49
N GLN A 150 -19.68 12.18 10.35
CA GLN A 150 -19.77 13.63 10.10
C GLN A 150 -19.27 14.06 8.72
N ARG A 151 -18.86 13.11 7.86
CA ARG A 151 -18.30 13.37 6.53
C ARG A 151 -18.83 12.38 5.50
N ASP A 152 -18.95 12.84 4.26
CA ASP A 152 -19.20 11.98 3.11
C ASP A 152 -18.11 10.90 3.02
N HIS A 153 -18.50 9.70 2.60
CA HIS A 153 -17.59 8.59 2.35
C HIS A 153 -16.58 8.95 1.24
N ILE A 154 -15.39 8.35 1.32
CA ILE A 154 -14.33 8.52 0.33
C ILE A 154 -13.47 7.26 0.29
N SER A 155 -13.00 6.90 -0.90
CA SER A 155 -12.10 5.76 -1.06
C SER A 155 -10.78 6.13 -1.73
N TYR A 156 -9.80 5.24 -1.60
CA TYR A 156 -8.42 5.45 -2.05
C TYR A 156 -7.87 4.17 -2.64
N SER A 157 -6.90 4.33 -3.55
CA SER A 157 -6.01 3.24 -3.94
C SER A 157 -4.59 3.54 -3.50
N GLY A 158 -3.87 2.49 -3.19
CA GLY A 158 -2.49 2.56 -2.75
C GLY A 158 -1.77 1.23 -2.88
N GLU A 159 -0.58 1.20 -2.33
CA GLU A 159 0.26 0.02 -2.28
C GLU A 159 0.88 -0.11 -0.89
N LEU A 160 0.93 -1.33 -0.38
CA LEU A 160 1.57 -1.63 0.89
C LEU A 160 3.09 -1.45 0.72
N GLU A 161 3.68 -0.59 1.55
CA GLU A 161 5.12 -0.41 1.63
C GLU A 161 5.73 -1.61 2.35
N VAL A 162 6.24 -2.54 1.55
CA VAL A 162 6.90 -3.73 2.05
C VAL A 162 8.37 -3.40 2.35
N LYS A 163 8.82 -3.63 3.58
CA LYS A 163 10.23 -3.52 3.98
C LYS A 163 11.04 -4.76 3.60
#